data_AF-A0A0M9FY37-F1
#
_entry.id   AF-A0A0M9FY37-F1
#
_cell.length_a   1.000
_cell.length_b   1.000
_cell.length_c   1.000
_cell.angle_alpha   90.00
_cell.angle_beta   90.00
_cell.angle_gamma   90.00
#
_symmetry.space_group_name_H-M   'P 1'
#
loop_
_entity.id
_entity.type
_entity.pdbx_description
1 polymer ?
#
loop_
_entity_poly.entity_id
_entity_poly.type
_entity_poly.pdbx_seq_one_letter_code
_entity_poly.pdbx_strand_id
1 'polypeptide(L)'
;MYHTLRQHGIDDDHILLFLSDSFACDPRNVYPAEIFAQPPSFTEDVNGHTDMNLYGCSTQVDYSGSDVDVRRFLSVLQGRYDENTAPTRRLLSDENSNIVIYIAGHGAKSYFKFQDVEFLSSADIAETLTMMHQQRRYGRVVVLADTCHAIALCEHITAPNVICLAASGAEAESFSDQYEAALGVHLISYWMNEMYSLLNGTSCSDPTVKRYKQERVSPLHQSWHDFNYHPKRTEISRGHADAAHRDAVNLPGAIKSWKVADFVCGEEPVAESVEVHYDLD
;
A
#
# COMPACT_ATOMS: atom_id res chain seq x y z
N MET A 1 2.97 1.56 -4.53
CA MET A 1 2.26 2.09 -3.33
C MET A 1 2.95 3.33 -2.77
N TYR A 2 4.15 3.25 -2.18
CA TYR A 2 4.87 4.41 -1.61
C TYR A 2 4.87 5.64 -2.54
N HIS A 3 5.35 5.48 -3.78
CA HIS A 3 5.37 6.58 -4.75
C HIS A 3 3.99 7.10 -5.15
N THR A 4 2.97 6.22 -5.16
CA THR A 4 1.58 6.61 -5.42
C THR A 4 1.02 7.48 -4.29
N LEU A 5 1.36 7.18 -3.04
CA LEU A 5 0.98 8.00 -1.88
C LEU A 5 1.68 9.36 -1.91
N ARG A 6 2.99 9.37 -2.21
CA ARG A 6 3.76 10.63 -2.39
C ARG A 6 3.19 11.50 -3.50
N GLN A 7 2.85 10.91 -4.65
CA GLN A 7 2.21 11.63 -5.77
C GLN A 7 0.86 12.26 -5.40
N HIS A 8 0.16 11.70 -4.41
CA HIS A 8 -1.11 12.21 -3.90
C HIS A 8 -0.95 13.07 -2.63
N GLY A 9 0.27 13.50 -2.31
CA GLY A 9 0.55 14.47 -1.25
C GLY A 9 0.75 13.89 0.15
N ILE A 10 0.85 12.58 0.33
CA ILE A 10 1.20 11.99 1.62
C ILE A 10 2.71 12.13 1.83
N ASP A 11 3.12 12.74 2.95
CA ASP A 11 4.53 12.94 3.28
C ASP A 11 5.21 11.71 3.90
N ASP A 12 6.54 11.70 3.85
CA ASP A 12 7.35 10.55 4.29
C ASP A 12 7.18 10.22 5.78
N ASP A 13 6.85 11.21 6.61
CA ASP A 13 6.52 11.01 8.03
C ASP A 13 5.14 10.35 8.25
N HIS A 14 4.34 10.21 7.20
CA HIS A 14 3.05 9.51 7.19
C HIS A 14 3.11 8.16 6.45
N ILE A 15 4.29 7.73 5.98
CA ILE A 15 4.47 6.44 5.31
C ILE A 15 5.58 5.67 6.00
N LEU A 16 5.25 4.51 6.55
CA LEU A 16 6.23 3.58 7.10
C LEU A 16 6.48 2.45 6.11
N LEU A 17 7.68 2.41 5.52
CA LEU A 17 8.07 1.44 4.52
C LEU A 17 8.93 0.32 5.13
N PHE A 18 8.41 -0.90 5.08
CA PHE A 18 9.09 -2.13 5.47
C PHE A 18 9.52 -2.89 4.21
N LEU A 19 10.82 -3.07 4.01
CA LEU A 19 11.40 -3.84 2.90
C LEU A 19 12.24 -5.00 3.45
N SER A 20 11.68 -6.20 3.44
CA SER A 20 12.38 -7.43 3.85
C SER A 20 13.60 -7.71 2.98
N ASP A 21 13.50 -7.41 1.69
CA ASP A 21 14.47 -7.84 0.69
C ASP A 21 15.41 -6.70 0.27
N SER A 22 16.60 -7.09 -0.17
CA SER A 22 17.60 -6.18 -0.73
C SER A 22 17.73 -6.36 -2.25
N PHE A 23 16.60 -6.52 -2.97
CA PHE A 23 16.59 -6.79 -4.42
C PHE A 23 17.37 -5.74 -5.24
N ALA A 24 17.38 -4.48 -4.80
CA ALA A 24 18.12 -3.41 -5.47
C ALA A 24 19.64 -3.66 -5.48
N CYS A 25 20.14 -4.34 -4.44
CA CYS A 25 21.56 -4.65 -4.24
C CYS A 25 21.86 -6.16 -4.42
N ASP A 26 20.90 -6.95 -4.91
CA ASP A 26 21.10 -8.38 -5.15
C ASP A 26 22.06 -8.56 -6.34
N PRO A 27 23.09 -9.42 -6.24
CA PRO A 27 24.05 -9.63 -7.34
C PRO A 27 23.42 -10.22 -8.61
N ARG A 28 22.18 -10.73 -8.54
CA ARG A 28 21.40 -11.19 -9.70
C ARG A 28 20.63 -10.05 -10.36
N ASN A 29 20.51 -8.90 -9.71
CA ASN A 29 19.87 -7.73 -10.30
C ASN A 29 20.80 -7.13 -11.36
N VAL A 30 20.37 -7.23 -12.63
CA VAL A 30 21.09 -6.67 -13.77
C VAL A 30 20.98 -5.13 -13.86
N TYR A 31 20.15 -4.51 -13.02
CA TYR A 31 19.98 -3.06 -12.87
C TYR A 31 20.44 -2.61 -11.48
N PRO A 32 21.74 -2.30 -11.29
CA PRO A 32 22.30 -2.05 -9.97
C PRO A 32 21.62 -0.86 -9.27
N ALA A 33 21.15 -1.06 -8.04
CA ALA A 33 20.45 -0.06 -7.24
C ALA A 33 19.12 0.45 -7.84
N GLU A 34 18.54 -0.29 -8.77
CA GLU A 34 17.26 0.05 -9.40
C GLU A 34 16.21 -1.05 -9.22
N ILE A 35 14.97 -0.62 -9.04
CA ILE A 35 13.78 -1.48 -8.98
C ILE A 35 12.69 -0.87 -9.85
N PHE A 36 12.03 -1.69 -10.66
CA PHE A 36 10.99 -1.26 -11.58
C PHE A 36 9.71 -2.07 -11.36
N ALA A 37 8.54 -1.45 -11.62
CA ALA A 37 7.24 -2.13 -11.62
C ALA A 37 6.86 -2.72 -12.99
N GLN A 38 7.64 -2.40 -14.03
CA GLN A 38 7.46 -2.88 -15.40
C GLN A 38 8.84 -3.03 -16.06
N PRO A 39 8.99 -3.89 -17.08
CA PRO A 39 10.24 -4.05 -17.80
C PRO A 39 10.75 -2.70 -18.30
N PRO A 40 11.98 -2.29 -17.97
CA PRO A 40 12.47 -0.98 -18.36
C PRO A 40 12.59 -0.89 -19.89
N SER A 41 11.87 0.06 -20.46
CA SER A 41 12.05 0.55 -21.81
C SER A 41 13.22 1.54 -21.78
N PHE A 42 14.37 1.15 -22.36
CA PHE A 42 15.52 2.05 -22.55
C PHE A 42 15.24 3.22 -23.52
N THR A 43 13.98 3.44 -23.90
CA THR A 43 13.49 4.57 -24.68
C THR A 43 12.39 5.27 -23.88
N GLU A 44 12.47 6.60 -23.80
CA GLU A 44 11.37 7.44 -23.31
C GLU A 44 10.05 7.03 -23.99
N ASP A 45 8.97 6.96 -23.23
CA ASP A 45 7.65 6.78 -23.83
C ASP A 45 7.29 7.98 -24.74
N VAL A 46 6.17 7.88 -25.47
CA VAL A 46 5.72 8.93 -26.41
C VAL A 46 5.45 10.28 -25.69
N ASN A 47 5.41 10.28 -24.36
CA ASN A 47 5.19 11.44 -23.51
C ASN A 47 6.48 11.89 -22.78
N GLY A 48 7.64 11.30 -23.07
CA GLY A 48 8.92 11.64 -22.44
C GLY A 48 9.15 11.02 -21.07
N HIS A 49 8.35 10.02 -20.66
CA HIS A 49 8.56 9.34 -19.38
C HIS A 49 9.61 8.24 -19.53
N THR A 50 10.65 8.31 -18.69
CA THR A 50 11.52 7.16 -18.39
C THR A 50 10.87 6.28 -17.33
N ASP A 51 11.18 4.99 -17.31
CA ASP A 51 10.78 4.13 -16.21
C ASP A 51 11.31 4.66 -14.88
N MET A 52 10.41 4.81 -13.91
CA MET A 52 10.74 5.33 -12.60
C MET A 52 11.46 4.26 -11.79
N ASN A 53 12.72 4.52 -11.40
CA ASN A 53 13.39 3.72 -10.39
C ASN A 53 12.68 3.90 -9.03
N LEU A 54 12.02 2.84 -8.57
CA LEU A 54 11.24 2.81 -7.34
C LEU A 54 12.11 2.76 -6.07
N TYR A 55 13.41 2.49 -6.18
CA TYR A 55 14.37 2.43 -5.08
C TYR A 55 15.35 3.62 -5.06
N GLY A 56 15.16 4.61 -5.93
CA GLY A 56 16.04 5.78 -6.01
C GLY A 56 16.04 6.68 -4.76
N CYS A 57 16.76 7.79 -4.82
CA CYS A 57 16.90 8.74 -3.70
C CYS A 57 15.60 9.35 -3.17
N SER A 58 14.48 9.16 -3.88
CA SER A 58 13.15 9.62 -3.48
C SER A 58 12.41 8.63 -2.58
N THR A 59 13.01 7.48 -2.21
CA THR A 59 12.39 6.46 -1.37
C THR A 59 12.98 6.43 0.03
N GLN A 60 12.17 6.70 1.05
CA GLN A 60 12.54 6.51 2.46
C GLN A 60 12.18 5.09 2.92
N VAL A 61 13.18 4.32 3.35
CA VAL A 61 12.99 2.96 3.90
C VAL A 61 13.18 2.99 5.40
N ASP A 62 12.13 2.71 6.16
CA ASP A 62 12.15 2.84 7.63
C ASP A 62 12.57 1.54 8.33
N TYR A 63 12.28 0.40 7.72
CA TYR A 63 12.67 -0.93 8.20
C TYR A 63 13.18 -1.74 7.02
N SER A 64 14.39 -2.30 7.14
CA SER A 64 15.01 -3.07 6.04
C SER A 64 15.68 -4.36 6.53
N GLY A 65 15.68 -5.39 5.68
CA GLY A 65 16.36 -6.65 5.96
C GLY A 65 15.90 -7.26 7.28
N SER A 66 16.84 -7.61 8.16
CA SER A 66 16.56 -8.23 9.46
C SER A 66 15.68 -7.40 10.40
N ASP A 67 15.52 -6.10 10.17
CA ASP A 67 14.61 -5.25 10.95
C ASP A 67 13.13 -5.46 10.61
N VAL A 68 12.81 -6.24 9.56
CA VAL A 68 11.44 -6.53 9.09
C VAL A 68 10.98 -7.89 9.62
N ASP A 69 10.63 -7.95 10.91
CA ASP A 69 10.09 -9.14 11.55
C ASP A 69 8.64 -8.93 12.04
N VAL A 70 7.95 -10.02 12.40
CA VAL A 70 6.53 -9.96 12.82
C VAL A 70 6.40 -9.10 14.07
N ARG A 71 7.31 -9.27 15.04
CA ARG A 71 7.28 -8.53 16.30
C ARG A 71 7.40 -7.03 16.06
N ARG A 72 8.27 -6.59 15.15
CA ARG A 72 8.52 -5.20 14.82
C ARG A 72 7.29 -4.60 14.17
N PHE A 73 6.73 -5.27 13.17
CA PHE A 73 5.52 -4.83 12.48
C PHE A 73 4.36 -4.61 13.47
N LEU A 74 4.08 -5.59 14.32
CA LEU A 74 3.02 -5.49 15.33
C LEU A 74 3.31 -4.42 16.39
N SER A 75 4.56 -4.31 16.84
CA SER A 75 4.96 -3.29 17.82
C SER A 75 4.77 -1.88 17.27
N VAL A 76 5.08 -1.67 15.99
CA VAL A 76 4.88 -0.38 15.32
C VAL A 76 3.41 0.00 15.30
N LEU A 77 2.51 -0.92 14.92
CA LEU A 77 1.07 -0.72 14.95
C LEU A 77 0.55 -0.40 16.36
N GLN A 78 1.04 -1.13 17.37
CA GLN A 78 0.65 -0.95 18.77
C GLN A 78 1.26 0.30 19.44
N GLY A 79 2.08 1.09 18.74
CA GLY A 79 2.74 2.25 19.35
C GLY A 79 3.83 1.88 20.37
N ARG A 80 4.41 0.68 20.26
CA ARG A 80 5.43 0.16 21.18
C ARG A 80 6.81 0.34 20.58
N TYR A 81 7.53 1.34 21.08
CA TYR A 81 8.85 1.72 20.58
C TYR A 81 9.90 1.64 21.69
N ASP A 82 11.15 1.38 21.29
CA ASP A 82 12.29 1.57 22.17
C ASP A 82 12.51 3.08 22.38
N GLU A 83 13.16 3.46 23.50
CA GLU A 83 13.39 4.87 23.85
C GLU A 83 14.09 5.65 22.72
N ASN A 84 14.98 4.96 21.99
CA ASN A 84 15.80 5.53 20.92
C ASN A 84 15.21 5.37 19.50
N THR A 85 14.00 4.83 19.33
CA THR A 85 13.38 4.72 18.01
C THR A 85 13.13 6.12 17.44
N ALA A 86 13.68 6.46 16.27
CA ALA A 86 13.46 7.78 15.66
C ALA A 86 11.96 8.04 15.36
N PRO A 87 11.45 9.28 15.45
CA PRO A 87 10.06 9.60 15.12
C PRO A 87 9.62 9.14 13.73
N THR A 88 10.50 9.22 12.73
CA THR A 88 10.26 8.75 11.36
C THR A 88 10.00 7.26 11.25
N ARG A 89 10.38 6.47 12.27
CA ARG A 89 10.12 5.02 12.35
C ARG A 89 8.90 4.69 13.23
N ARG A 90 8.12 5.69 13.66
CA ARG A 90 6.96 5.51 14.54
C ARG A 90 5.67 5.80 13.79
N LEU A 91 4.63 5.02 14.07
CA LEU A 91 3.27 5.30 13.62
C LEU A 91 2.61 6.28 14.58
N LEU A 92 2.64 7.57 14.25
CA LEU A 92 2.12 8.65 15.09
C LEU A 92 0.61 8.89 14.82
N SER A 93 -0.22 7.89 15.07
CA SER A 93 -1.67 7.94 14.84
C SER A 93 -2.51 8.06 16.12
N ASP A 94 -3.73 8.54 15.95
CA ASP A 94 -4.76 8.80 16.97
C ASP A 94 -6.18 8.41 16.51
N GLU A 95 -7.22 8.71 17.29
CA GLU A 95 -8.62 8.40 16.96
C GLU A 95 -9.17 9.09 15.70
N ASN A 96 -8.47 10.08 15.15
CA ASN A 96 -8.89 10.82 13.95
C ASN A 96 -8.15 10.34 12.69
N SER A 97 -7.14 9.49 12.86
CA SER A 97 -6.26 9.04 11.79
C SER A 97 -6.92 7.97 10.90
N ASN A 98 -6.76 8.11 9.59
CA ASN A 98 -7.08 7.05 8.62
C ASN A 98 -5.80 6.30 8.27
N ILE A 99 -5.81 4.96 8.38
CA ILE A 99 -4.61 4.14 8.17
C ILE A 99 -4.84 3.20 6.99
N VAL A 100 -3.88 3.14 6.07
CA VAL A 100 -3.76 2.07 5.08
C VAL A 100 -2.66 1.11 5.51
N ILE A 101 -3.01 -0.16 5.69
CA ILE A 101 -2.04 -1.23 5.91
C ILE A 101 -1.97 -2.03 4.60
N TYR A 102 -0.87 -1.87 3.86
CA TYR A 102 -0.60 -2.65 2.66
C TYR A 102 0.45 -3.72 2.96
N ILE A 103 0.10 -4.98 2.70
CA ILE A 103 1.01 -6.13 2.83
C ILE A 103 1.06 -6.89 1.52
N ALA A 104 2.26 -7.14 1.03
CA ALA A 104 2.52 -7.83 -0.23
C ALA A 104 3.60 -8.88 -0.06
N GLY A 105 3.34 -10.08 -0.55
CA GLY A 105 4.26 -11.20 -0.40
C GLY A 105 3.56 -12.54 -0.52
N HIS A 106 4.12 -13.54 0.14
CA HIS A 106 3.56 -14.89 0.15
C HIS A 106 2.81 -15.18 1.43
N GLY A 107 1.79 -16.02 1.31
CA GLY A 107 0.94 -16.42 2.41
C GLY A 107 0.18 -17.69 2.06
N ALA A 108 -0.56 -18.19 3.03
CA ALA A 108 -1.58 -19.19 2.79
C ALA A 108 -2.80 -18.85 3.65
N LYS A 109 -3.74 -19.79 3.73
CA LYS A 109 -4.95 -19.58 4.52
C LYS A 109 -4.60 -19.17 5.95
N SER A 110 -4.99 -17.95 6.29
CA SER A 110 -4.91 -17.36 7.64
C SER A 110 -3.49 -17.02 8.14
N TYR A 111 -2.47 -17.02 7.28
CA TYR A 111 -1.14 -16.51 7.64
C TYR A 111 -0.37 -15.88 6.46
N PHE A 112 0.50 -14.93 6.77
CA PHE A 112 1.38 -14.22 5.84
C PHE A 112 2.85 -14.44 6.26
N LYS A 113 3.75 -14.67 5.30
CA LYS A 113 5.17 -14.96 5.57
C LYS A 113 5.99 -13.69 5.73
N PHE A 114 6.85 -13.65 6.75
CA PHE A 114 7.90 -12.65 6.92
C PHE A 114 9.26 -13.31 6.70
N GLN A 115 10.01 -12.85 5.70
CA GLN A 115 11.38 -13.28 5.38
C GLN A 115 11.59 -14.81 5.31
N ASP A 116 10.56 -15.58 4.93
CA ASP A 116 10.53 -17.06 4.93
C ASP A 116 10.86 -17.76 6.27
N VAL A 117 10.94 -17.01 7.38
CA VAL A 117 11.31 -17.52 8.71
C VAL A 117 10.19 -17.41 9.74
N GLU A 118 9.31 -16.43 9.57
CA GLU A 118 8.21 -16.15 10.49
C GLU A 118 6.87 -16.05 9.77
N PHE A 119 5.79 -16.19 10.52
CA PHE A 119 4.42 -16.08 10.01
C PHE A 119 3.62 -15.11 10.87
N LEU A 120 2.97 -14.15 10.21
CA LEU A 120 1.96 -13.29 10.80
C LEU A 120 0.59 -13.94 10.59
N SER A 121 -0.10 -14.33 11.67
CA SER A 121 -1.42 -14.95 11.56
C SER A 121 -2.55 -13.92 11.46
N SER A 122 -3.71 -14.35 10.94
CA SER A 122 -4.93 -13.52 10.94
C SER A 122 -5.40 -13.15 12.35
N ALA A 123 -5.09 -13.99 13.36
CA ALA A 123 -5.36 -13.71 14.76
C ALA A 123 -4.47 -12.58 15.30
N ASP A 124 -3.17 -12.57 14.96
CA ASP A 124 -2.23 -11.52 15.39
C ASP A 124 -2.64 -10.14 14.85
N ILE A 125 -3.07 -10.09 13.59
CA ILE A 125 -3.61 -8.88 12.95
C ILE A 125 -4.87 -8.41 13.68
N ALA A 126 -5.82 -9.33 13.93
CA ALA A 126 -7.07 -9.02 14.59
C ALA A 126 -6.90 -8.52 16.04
N GLU A 127 -6.02 -9.15 16.82
CA GLU A 127 -5.71 -8.75 18.18
C GLU A 127 -5.04 -7.37 18.18
N THR A 128 -4.07 -7.15 17.29
CA THR A 128 -3.36 -5.87 17.18
C THR A 128 -4.31 -4.73 16.82
N LEU A 129 -5.20 -4.91 15.85
CA LEU A 129 -6.21 -3.89 15.51
C LEU A 129 -7.18 -3.65 16.67
N THR A 130 -7.55 -4.69 17.41
CA THR A 130 -8.40 -4.55 18.60
C THR A 130 -7.70 -3.73 19.68
N MET A 131 -6.41 -3.97 19.92
CA MET A 131 -5.59 -3.20 20.86
C MET A 131 -5.46 -1.74 20.41
N MET A 132 -5.17 -1.50 19.13
CA MET A 132 -5.09 -0.15 18.57
C MET A 132 -6.40 0.62 18.76
N HIS A 133 -7.55 -0.01 18.52
CA HIS A 133 -8.85 0.61 18.73
C HIS A 133 -9.09 0.97 20.20
N GLN A 134 -8.80 0.04 21.13
CA GLN A 134 -8.92 0.29 22.57
C GLN A 134 -8.04 1.44 23.05
N GLN A 135 -6.87 1.59 22.43
CA GLN A 135 -5.91 2.65 22.70
C GLN A 135 -6.17 3.93 21.89
N ARG A 136 -7.27 4.01 21.12
CA ARG A 136 -7.63 5.16 20.29
C ARG A 136 -6.52 5.56 19.31
N ARG A 137 -5.93 4.58 18.63
CA ARG A 137 -4.82 4.81 17.68
C ARG A 137 -5.25 4.91 16.21
N TYR A 138 -6.53 4.81 15.92
CA TYR A 138 -7.07 5.04 14.59
C TYR A 138 -8.55 5.44 14.64
N GLY A 139 -9.00 6.17 13.63
CA GLY A 139 -10.41 6.39 13.33
C GLY A 139 -10.95 5.35 12.35
N ARG A 140 -10.23 5.13 11.24
CA ARG A 140 -10.59 4.14 10.20
C ARG A 140 -9.34 3.41 9.67
N VAL A 141 -9.47 2.13 9.36
CA VAL A 141 -8.39 1.31 8.77
C VAL A 141 -8.86 0.63 7.49
N VAL A 142 -8.00 0.65 6.48
CA VAL A 142 -8.12 -0.17 5.28
C VAL A 142 -6.93 -1.12 5.23
N VAL A 143 -7.20 -2.42 5.29
CA VAL A 143 -6.18 -3.45 5.06
C VAL A 143 -6.22 -3.89 3.60
N LEU A 144 -5.08 -3.81 2.93
CA LEU A 144 -4.87 -4.19 1.55
C LEU A 144 -3.93 -5.40 1.52
N ALA A 145 -4.49 -6.59 1.32
CA ALA A 145 -3.75 -7.86 1.37
C ALA A 145 -3.46 -8.38 -0.05
N ASP A 146 -2.19 -8.39 -0.45
CA ASP A 146 -1.73 -8.80 -1.77
C ASP A 146 -0.88 -10.08 -1.68
N THR A 147 -1.58 -11.21 -1.59
CA THR A 147 -1.01 -12.55 -1.42
C THR A 147 -2.03 -13.61 -1.86
N CYS A 148 -1.61 -14.88 -1.92
CA CYS A 148 -2.51 -16.03 -2.03
C CYS A 148 -3.37 -16.17 -0.77
N HIS A 149 -4.61 -16.65 -0.93
CA HIS A 149 -5.61 -16.79 0.15
C HIS A 149 -5.89 -15.49 0.92
N ALA A 150 -5.69 -14.34 0.29
CA ALA A 150 -5.49 -13.06 0.97
C ALA A 150 -6.63 -12.66 1.91
N ILE A 151 -7.90 -12.85 1.52
CA ILE A 151 -9.01 -12.43 2.37
C ILE A 151 -9.11 -13.22 3.69
N ALA A 152 -8.49 -14.41 3.77
CA ALA A 152 -8.41 -15.19 5.01
C ALA A 152 -7.58 -14.50 6.09
N LEU A 153 -6.65 -13.59 5.71
CA LEU A 153 -5.91 -12.77 6.68
C LEU A 153 -6.82 -11.85 7.50
N CYS A 154 -8.01 -11.55 6.98
CA CYS A 154 -8.99 -10.68 7.63
C CYS A 154 -10.14 -11.42 8.31
N GLU A 155 -10.13 -12.75 8.35
CA GLU A 155 -11.29 -13.52 8.82
C GLU A 155 -11.61 -13.32 10.30
N HIS A 156 -10.57 -13.15 11.13
CA HIS A 156 -10.67 -12.97 12.58
C HIS A 156 -10.82 -11.51 13.01
N ILE A 157 -10.76 -10.55 12.08
CA ILE A 157 -10.84 -9.13 12.41
C ILE A 157 -12.26 -8.81 12.90
N THR A 158 -12.36 -8.51 14.19
CA THR A 158 -13.56 -8.00 14.86
C THR A 158 -13.38 -6.59 15.41
N ALA A 159 -12.22 -5.97 15.12
CA ALA A 159 -11.94 -4.60 15.52
C ALA A 159 -12.87 -3.62 14.76
N PRO A 160 -13.44 -2.60 15.43
CA PRO A 160 -14.30 -1.61 14.79
C PRO A 160 -13.58 -0.80 13.70
N ASN A 161 -14.33 -0.29 12.72
CA ASN A 161 -13.87 0.61 11.67
C ASN A 161 -12.67 0.08 10.85
N VAL A 162 -12.64 -1.22 10.58
CA VAL A 162 -11.67 -1.85 9.69
C VAL A 162 -12.38 -2.43 8.49
N ILE A 163 -11.97 -2.06 7.26
CA ILE A 163 -12.35 -2.79 6.05
C ILE A 163 -11.13 -3.50 5.48
N CYS A 164 -11.36 -4.61 4.78
CA CYS A 164 -10.31 -5.34 4.07
C CYS A 164 -10.62 -5.47 2.60
N LEU A 165 -9.62 -5.24 1.77
CA LEU A 165 -9.59 -5.61 0.36
C LEU A 165 -8.42 -6.57 0.15
N ALA A 166 -8.61 -7.53 -0.75
CA ALA A 166 -7.67 -8.62 -0.96
C ALA A 166 -7.50 -8.94 -2.44
N ALA A 167 -6.29 -9.39 -2.79
CA ALA A 167 -5.94 -9.83 -4.14
C ALA A 167 -6.59 -11.15 -4.56
N SER A 168 -6.98 -11.97 -3.59
CA SER A 168 -7.57 -13.28 -3.80
C SER A 168 -8.62 -13.62 -2.74
N GLY A 169 -9.58 -14.46 -3.11
CA GLY A 169 -10.48 -15.13 -2.18
C GLY A 169 -9.76 -16.11 -1.24
N ALA A 170 -10.46 -16.64 -0.24
CA ALA A 170 -9.84 -17.44 0.82
C ALA A 170 -9.31 -18.81 0.35
N GLU A 171 -9.77 -19.27 -0.81
CA GLU A 171 -9.39 -20.56 -1.43
C GLU A 171 -8.72 -20.35 -2.80
N ALA A 172 -8.35 -19.11 -3.14
CA ALA A 172 -7.79 -18.74 -4.43
C ALA A 172 -6.35 -18.25 -4.31
N GLU A 173 -5.61 -18.41 -5.39
CA GLU A 173 -4.23 -17.91 -5.53
C GLU A 173 -4.22 -16.43 -5.96
N SER A 174 -3.11 -15.74 -5.72
CA SER A 174 -2.78 -14.47 -6.37
C SER A 174 -1.68 -14.67 -7.42
N PHE A 175 -1.62 -13.80 -8.42
CA PHE A 175 -0.71 -13.98 -9.55
C PHE A 175 0.19 -12.75 -9.75
N SER A 176 1.41 -13.03 -10.22
CA SER A 176 2.39 -12.04 -10.63
C SER A 176 2.20 -11.61 -12.09
N ASP A 177 2.61 -10.39 -12.42
CA ASP A 177 2.53 -9.76 -13.73
C ASP A 177 3.89 -9.15 -14.11
N GLN A 178 4.04 -8.65 -15.34
CA GLN A 178 5.24 -7.94 -15.81
C GLN A 178 6.53 -8.78 -15.69
N TYR A 179 6.68 -9.78 -16.56
CA TYR A 179 7.87 -10.64 -16.59
C TYR A 179 9.07 -9.92 -17.23
N GLU A 180 10.19 -9.86 -16.52
CA GLU A 180 11.46 -9.33 -17.01
C GLU A 180 12.41 -10.48 -17.36
N ALA A 181 12.71 -10.61 -18.65
CA ALA A 181 13.51 -11.72 -19.18
C ALA A 181 14.97 -11.67 -18.73
N ALA A 182 15.55 -10.48 -18.53
CA ALA A 182 16.93 -10.32 -18.09
C ALA A 182 17.14 -10.77 -16.63
N LEU A 183 16.11 -10.61 -15.79
CA LEU A 183 16.12 -11.01 -14.39
C LEU A 183 15.54 -12.42 -14.17
N GLY A 184 14.69 -12.89 -15.08
CA GLY A 184 13.99 -14.18 -14.95
C GLY A 184 12.89 -14.17 -13.87
N VAL A 185 12.35 -13.00 -13.55
CA VAL A 185 11.36 -12.81 -12.48
C VAL A 185 10.21 -11.90 -12.95
N HIS A 186 9.11 -11.95 -12.21
CA HIS A 186 8.02 -10.99 -12.35
C HIS A 186 8.25 -9.78 -11.44
N LEU A 187 7.86 -8.59 -11.89
CA LEU A 187 8.18 -7.32 -11.22
C LEU A 187 7.07 -6.79 -10.31
N ILE A 188 5.83 -7.25 -10.49
CA ILE A 188 4.65 -6.74 -9.77
C ILE A 188 3.57 -7.83 -9.67
N SER A 189 2.61 -7.70 -8.76
CA SER A 189 1.39 -8.52 -8.77
C SER A 189 0.36 -7.96 -9.76
N TYR A 190 -0.55 -8.81 -10.28
CA TYR A 190 -1.68 -8.32 -11.07
C TYR A 190 -2.52 -7.31 -10.28
N TRP A 191 -2.75 -7.58 -9.00
CA TRP A 191 -3.61 -6.74 -8.16
C TRP A 191 -3.00 -5.35 -7.92
N MET A 192 -1.70 -5.26 -7.64
CA MET A 192 -1.01 -3.96 -7.54
C MET A 192 -0.91 -3.27 -8.90
N ASN A 193 -0.68 -4.00 -10.00
CA ASN A 193 -0.64 -3.38 -11.34
C ASN A 193 -2.01 -2.78 -11.74
N GLU A 194 -3.10 -3.46 -11.40
CA GLU A 194 -4.45 -2.93 -11.55
C GLU A 194 -4.67 -1.65 -10.72
N MET A 195 -4.31 -1.68 -9.43
CA MET A 195 -4.43 -0.52 -8.56
C MET A 195 -3.61 0.67 -9.07
N TYR A 196 -2.35 0.42 -9.45
CA TYR A 196 -1.50 1.43 -10.06
C TYR A 196 -2.12 2.00 -11.33
N SER A 197 -2.62 1.16 -12.23
CA SER A 197 -3.26 1.59 -13.47
C SER A 197 -4.50 2.47 -13.24
N LEU A 198 -5.25 2.23 -12.16
CA LEU A 198 -6.39 3.07 -11.80
C LEU A 198 -5.94 4.44 -11.26
N LEU A 199 -4.93 4.44 -10.39
CA LEU A 199 -4.47 5.61 -9.65
C LEU A 199 -3.48 6.49 -10.43
N ASN A 200 -2.75 5.94 -11.41
CA ASN A 200 -1.67 6.66 -12.08
C ASN A 200 -2.16 7.89 -12.86
N GLY A 201 -1.79 9.10 -12.44
CA GLY A 201 -2.23 10.35 -13.06
C GLY A 201 -3.62 10.82 -12.62
N THR A 202 -4.20 10.22 -11.57
CA THR A 202 -5.31 10.88 -10.85
C THR A 202 -4.78 11.98 -9.93
N SER A 203 -5.66 12.88 -9.50
CA SER A 203 -5.35 13.93 -8.54
C SER A 203 -6.39 13.96 -7.42
N CYS A 204 -5.95 14.35 -6.23
CA CYS A 204 -6.81 14.54 -5.06
C CYS A 204 -7.77 15.72 -5.21
N SER A 205 -7.39 16.74 -5.96
CA SER A 205 -8.22 17.92 -6.22
C SER A 205 -9.06 17.82 -7.49
N ASP A 206 -8.70 16.92 -8.42
CA ASP A 206 -9.42 16.74 -9.68
C ASP A 206 -10.21 15.41 -9.72
N PRO A 207 -11.55 15.47 -9.52
CA PRO A 207 -12.40 14.29 -9.59
C PRO A 207 -12.74 13.83 -11.01
N THR A 208 -12.20 14.47 -12.06
CA THR A 208 -12.65 14.27 -13.45
C THR A 208 -11.85 13.24 -14.24
N VAL A 209 -10.67 12.82 -13.75
CA VAL A 209 -9.81 11.83 -14.43
C VAL A 209 -10.42 10.43 -14.39
N LYS A 210 -11.03 9.99 -15.50
CA LYS A 210 -11.74 8.71 -15.64
C LYS A 210 -10.92 7.66 -16.40
N ARG A 211 -11.05 6.40 -16.00
CA ARG A 211 -10.54 5.18 -16.66
C ARG A 211 -11.57 4.48 -17.53
N TYR A 212 -12.86 4.76 -17.31
CA TYR A 212 -13.95 4.14 -18.03
C TYR A 212 -15.08 5.14 -18.34
N LYS A 213 -15.73 5.00 -19.50
CA LYS A 213 -16.69 6.01 -20.00
C LYS A 213 -17.89 6.25 -19.06
N GLN A 214 -18.30 5.21 -18.34
CA GLN A 214 -19.46 5.21 -17.46
C GLN A 214 -19.16 5.75 -16.05
N GLU A 215 -17.89 6.00 -15.72
CA GLU A 215 -17.53 6.57 -14.43
C GLU A 215 -18.09 7.98 -14.28
N ARG A 216 -18.59 8.26 -13.07
CA ARG A 216 -19.04 9.60 -12.70
C ARG A 216 -17.88 10.47 -12.22
N VAL A 217 -16.97 9.87 -11.46
CA VAL A 217 -15.81 10.50 -10.82
C VAL A 217 -14.58 9.60 -10.98
N SER A 218 -13.39 10.18 -10.81
CA SER A 218 -12.11 9.46 -10.85
C SER A 218 -12.05 8.30 -9.84
N PRO A 219 -11.24 7.25 -10.09
CA PRO A 219 -11.06 6.14 -9.16
C PRO A 219 -10.72 6.56 -7.72
N LEU A 220 -9.94 7.63 -7.57
CA LEU A 220 -9.55 8.20 -6.27
C LEU A 220 -10.79 8.69 -5.48
N HIS A 221 -11.82 9.16 -6.17
CA HIS A 221 -13.03 9.72 -5.58
C HIS A 221 -14.20 8.71 -5.46
N GLN A 222 -13.98 7.47 -5.89
CA GLN A 222 -14.95 6.38 -5.75
C GLN A 222 -14.88 5.74 -4.37
N SER A 223 -15.91 4.96 -4.03
CA SER A 223 -15.88 4.13 -2.84
C SER A 223 -14.82 3.04 -2.95
N TRP A 224 -14.30 2.54 -1.83
CA TRP A 224 -13.39 1.39 -1.83
C TRP A 224 -14.02 0.16 -2.51
N HIS A 225 -15.35 -0.02 -2.41
CA HIS A 225 -16.06 -1.08 -3.11
C HIS A 225 -15.97 -0.92 -4.63
N ASP A 226 -16.32 0.25 -5.15
CA ASP A 226 -16.33 0.51 -6.59
C ASP A 226 -14.91 0.50 -7.17
N PHE A 227 -13.94 0.99 -6.42
CA PHE A 227 -12.52 0.87 -6.75
C PHE A 227 -12.08 -0.61 -6.80
N ASN A 228 -12.45 -1.42 -5.79
CA ASN A 228 -12.05 -2.83 -5.73
C ASN A 228 -12.64 -3.66 -6.87
N TYR A 229 -13.86 -3.35 -7.30
CA TYR A 229 -14.58 -4.05 -8.37
C TYR A 229 -14.62 -3.25 -9.68
N HIS A 230 -13.70 -2.31 -9.86
CA HIS A 230 -13.70 -1.44 -11.02
C HIS A 230 -13.54 -2.27 -12.32
N PRO A 231 -14.36 -2.04 -13.38
CA PRO A 231 -14.34 -2.87 -14.60
C PRO A 231 -12.97 -3.01 -15.27
N LYS A 232 -12.15 -1.95 -15.19
CA LYS A 232 -10.80 -1.95 -15.77
C LYS A 232 -9.88 -2.98 -15.13
N ARG A 233 -10.14 -3.39 -13.89
CA ARG A 233 -9.34 -4.42 -13.19
C ARG A 233 -9.48 -5.75 -13.90
N THR A 234 -10.72 -6.20 -14.12
CA THR A 234 -11.00 -7.44 -14.85
C THR A 234 -10.40 -7.46 -16.25
N GLU A 235 -10.35 -6.30 -16.94
CA GLU A 235 -9.66 -6.19 -18.24
C GLU A 235 -8.14 -6.42 -18.14
N ILE A 236 -7.50 -5.88 -17.09
CA ILE A 236 -6.06 -5.95 -16.88
C ILE A 236 -5.64 -7.36 -16.44
N SER A 237 -6.29 -7.93 -15.42
CA SER A 237 -5.96 -9.29 -14.95
C SER A 237 -6.41 -10.40 -15.88
N ARG A 238 -7.27 -10.13 -16.86
CA ARG A 238 -7.82 -11.15 -17.77
C ARG A 238 -8.43 -12.35 -17.01
N GLY A 239 -9.01 -12.08 -15.83
CA GLY A 239 -9.61 -13.10 -14.96
C GLY A 239 -8.63 -13.83 -14.03
N HIS A 240 -7.37 -13.40 -13.93
CA HIS A 240 -6.39 -13.97 -12.99
C HIS A 240 -6.49 -13.39 -11.57
N ALA A 241 -7.19 -12.27 -11.36
CA ALA A 241 -7.37 -11.68 -10.03
C ALA A 241 -8.80 -11.93 -9.52
N ASP A 242 -8.90 -12.53 -8.32
CA ASP A 242 -10.17 -12.76 -7.63
C ASP A 242 -10.30 -11.78 -6.47
N ALA A 243 -10.58 -10.51 -6.78
CA ALA A 243 -10.66 -9.45 -5.79
C ALA A 243 -11.74 -9.73 -4.75
N ALA A 244 -11.36 -9.75 -3.49
CA ALA A 244 -12.26 -10.02 -2.37
C ALA A 244 -12.27 -8.85 -1.39
N HIS A 245 -13.32 -8.78 -0.55
CA HIS A 245 -13.40 -7.78 0.50
C HIS A 245 -14.13 -8.30 1.75
N ARG A 246 -13.89 -7.63 2.87
CA ARG A 246 -14.68 -7.73 4.10
C ARG A 246 -14.98 -6.32 4.60
N ASP A 247 -16.23 -6.12 4.99
CA ASP A 247 -16.71 -4.83 5.47
C ASP A 247 -16.46 -4.66 6.98
N ALA A 248 -16.63 -3.45 7.48
CA ALA A 248 -16.45 -3.15 8.89
C ALA A 248 -17.53 -3.82 9.74
N VAL A 249 -17.10 -4.57 10.76
CA VAL A 249 -18.00 -5.39 11.58
C VAL A 249 -19.06 -4.58 12.33
N ASN A 250 -18.71 -3.36 12.74
CA ASN A 250 -19.58 -2.44 13.49
C ASN A 250 -20.29 -1.41 12.60
N LEU A 251 -19.93 -1.33 11.32
CA LEU A 251 -20.50 -0.37 10.37
C LEU A 251 -20.73 -1.03 9.00
N PRO A 252 -21.78 -1.86 8.87
CA PRO A 252 -22.13 -2.46 7.58
C PRO A 252 -22.40 -1.39 6.53
N GLY A 253 -21.81 -1.54 5.34
CA GLY A 253 -21.83 -0.57 4.26
C GLY A 253 -20.64 0.41 4.25
N ALA A 254 -19.71 0.31 5.22
CA ALA A 254 -18.54 1.19 5.30
C ALA A 254 -17.76 1.20 3.98
N ILE A 255 -17.49 0.03 3.40
CA ILE A 255 -16.74 -0.11 2.13
C ILE A 255 -17.38 0.62 0.94
N LYS A 256 -18.72 0.81 0.95
CA LYS A 256 -19.44 1.55 -0.09
C LYS A 256 -19.53 3.05 0.19
N SER A 257 -19.24 3.47 1.42
CA SER A 257 -19.32 4.86 1.86
C SER A 257 -17.97 5.57 1.89
N TRP A 258 -16.92 4.84 2.27
CA TRP A 258 -15.57 5.39 2.40
C TRP A 258 -14.91 5.51 1.04
N LYS A 259 -14.36 6.69 0.77
CA LYS A 259 -13.68 6.97 -0.50
C LYS A 259 -12.22 6.57 -0.42
N VAL A 260 -11.62 6.25 -1.57
CA VAL A 260 -10.18 6.00 -1.65
C VAL A 260 -9.39 7.25 -1.22
N ALA A 261 -9.81 8.44 -1.64
CA ALA A 261 -9.21 9.73 -1.30
C ALA A 261 -9.06 9.98 0.20
N ASP A 262 -10.01 9.51 1.01
CA ASP A 262 -9.99 9.69 2.46
C ASP A 262 -8.75 9.05 3.13
N PHE A 263 -8.05 8.16 2.42
CA PHE A 263 -6.93 7.36 2.92
C PHE A 263 -5.63 7.57 2.15
N VAL A 264 -5.69 8.04 0.90
CA VAL A 264 -4.51 8.13 0.02
C VAL A 264 -4.19 9.54 -0.45
N CYS A 265 -4.99 10.54 -0.05
CA CYS A 265 -4.70 11.94 -0.31
C CYS A 265 -4.16 12.61 0.95
N GLY A 266 -3.04 13.31 0.80
CA GLY A 266 -2.54 14.19 1.84
C GLY A 266 -3.33 15.49 1.92
N GLU A 267 -3.12 16.23 2.99
CA GLU A 267 -3.58 17.61 3.07
C GLU A 267 -2.79 18.47 2.08
N GLU A 268 -3.45 19.44 1.44
CA GLU A 268 -2.70 20.42 0.64
C GLU A 268 -1.74 21.16 1.57
N PRO A 269 -0.43 21.19 1.29
CA PRO A 269 0.51 21.89 2.14
C PRO A 269 0.11 23.36 2.21
N VAL A 270 -0.17 23.83 3.42
CA VAL A 270 -0.36 25.26 3.66
C VAL A 270 0.96 25.93 3.29
N ALA A 271 0.94 26.82 2.30
CA ALA A 271 2.13 27.56 1.92
C ALA A 271 2.59 28.42 3.11
N GLU A 272 3.58 27.93 3.87
CA GLU A 272 4.23 28.72 4.90
C GLU A 272 5.19 29.72 4.24
N SER A 273 5.04 31.01 4.58
CA SER A 273 5.97 32.03 4.13
C SER A 273 7.30 31.85 4.87
N VAL A 274 8.30 31.28 4.22
CA VAL A 274 9.67 31.24 4.75
C VAL A 274 10.34 32.59 4.46
N GLU A 275 10.59 33.37 5.51
CA GLU A 275 11.36 34.61 5.41
C GLU A 275 12.86 34.26 5.36
N VAL A 276 13.44 34.31 4.17
CA VAL A 276 14.86 34.01 3.96
C VAL A 276 15.68 35.26 4.30
N HIS A 277 16.31 35.26 5.48
CA HIS A 277 17.31 36.27 5.83
C HIS A 277 18.67 35.84 5.26
N TYR A 278 19.23 36.69 4.39
CA TYR A 278 20.62 36.57 3.96
C TYR A 278 21.49 37.39 4.93
N ASP A 279 22.20 36.72 5.83
CA ASP A 279 23.32 37.33 6.55
C ASP A 279 24.49 37.47 5.58
N LEU A 280 24.56 38.60 4.89
CA LEU A 280 25.72 39.05 4.13
C LEU A 280 26.38 40.19 4.91
N ASP A 281 27.19 39.81 5.91
CA ASP A 281 28.19 40.68 6.55
C ASP A 281 29.61 40.31 6.09
#